data_AF-A0A354WGP4-F1
#
_entry.id   AF-A0A354WGP4-F1
#
_cell.length_a   1.000
_cell.length_b   1.000
_cell.length_c   1.000
_cell.angle_alpha   90.00
_cell.angle_beta   90.00
_cell.angle_gamma   90.00
#
_symmetry.space_group_name_H-M   'P 1'
#
loop_
_entity.id
_entity.type
_entity.pdbx_description
1 polymer ?
#
loop_
_entity_poly.entity_id
_entity_poly.type
_entity_poly.pdbx_seq_one_letter_code
_entity_poly.pdbx_strand_id
1 'polypeptide(L)'
;TPPYQGGAKRDNYRIKQDFVESIQQFIENKPEISPPLTNGRVRDGLVIWLEKIGLWGKNSHQKNIPEIIFKLERSQIALFLNRLFATDGWATILASSQCQLGYVSVSEELVRQVQHLLLRFGIIATLKKRSIKYKESRRTAWQLDITDALSIKTFISEIGIFSKEETLLKIEQALMNKRYQTNRDLIPIEIWQEIATVKGDESWQNLAKRAGIPGYSNIHVGKRQLSRERLWTLATALDNLPLQQLATSEIYWDEIVSIEFVGEKQVYDLTIPETHNFVANDICVHNTSFAVGLGHNIAKGQKLPIAIFSLEMSKGQLAQRLLSSEAKIESNRIRSGRISQSEWEPLTMAISSLAELPIFIDDTPNITVTEMRSKARRLQTENGGVLGLILIDYLQLMEGGSDNRVQELSRITRSLKGLARELNVPVIALSQLSRSVESRTNKRPMLSDLRESG
;
A
#
# COMPACT_ATOMS: atom_id res chain seq x y z
N THR A 1 -30.20 30.99 20.41
CA THR A 1 -29.13 30.08 19.95
C THR A 1 -27.81 30.62 20.48
N PRO A 2 -27.17 30.02 21.50
CA PRO A 2 -25.87 30.50 21.97
C PRO A 2 -24.75 29.96 21.05
N PRO A 3 -23.62 30.68 20.91
CA PRO A 3 -22.54 30.28 20.01
C PRO A 3 -21.65 29.23 20.66
N TYR A 4 -21.45 28.11 19.96
CA TYR A 4 -20.43 27.11 20.25
C TYR A 4 -19.06 27.64 19.82
N GLN A 5 -18.31 28.22 20.76
CA GLN A 5 -16.85 28.45 20.62
C GLN A 5 -16.19 28.12 21.97
N GLY A 6 -15.34 27.07 22.02
CA GLY A 6 -14.56 26.78 23.22
C GLY A 6 -14.02 25.36 23.47
N GLY A 7 -14.28 24.37 22.60
CA GLY A 7 -13.87 22.96 22.85
C GLY A 7 -12.38 22.67 22.62
N ALA A 8 -11.85 22.95 21.42
CA ALA A 8 -10.55 22.43 20.98
C ALA A 8 -9.32 22.96 21.75
N LYS A 9 -9.37 24.17 22.33
CA LYS A 9 -8.26 24.70 23.15
C LYS A 9 -8.21 24.10 24.57
N ARG A 10 -9.37 23.72 25.12
CA ARG A 10 -9.44 23.11 26.46
C ARG A 10 -9.01 21.64 26.43
N ASP A 11 -9.34 20.92 25.37
CA ASP A 11 -8.94 19.51 25.21
C ASP A 11 -7.42 19.36 25.01
N ASN A 12 -6.79 20.24 24.23
CA ASN A 12 -5.32 20.24 24.06
C ASN A 12 -4.55 20.62 25.34
N TYR A 13 -5.14 21.43 26.23
CA TYR A 13 -4.52 21.77 27.51
C TYR A 13 -4.63 20.62 28.52
N ARG A 14 -5.77 19.91 28.49
CA ARG A 14 -6.03 18.74 29.34
C ARG A 14 -5.17 17.54 28.94
N ILE A 15 -5.03 17.26 27.64
CA ILE A 15 -4.11 16.23 27.12
C ILE A 15 -2.65 16.52 27.48
N LYS A 16 -2.26 17.80 27.51
CA LYS A 16 -0.91 18.24 27.90
C LYS A 16 -0.67 18.05 29.40
N GLN A 17 -1.68 18.26 30.25
CA GLN A 17 -1.62 17.94 31.68
C GLN A 17 -1.61 16.44 31.92
N ASP A 18 -2.49 15.66 31.29
CA ASP A 18 -2.57 14.21 31.45
C ASP A 18 -1.26 13.51 31.05
N PHE A 19 -0.54 14.04 30.05
CA PHE A 19 0.77 13.53 29.65
C PHE A 19 1.89 13.91 30.64
N VAL A 20 1.86 15.14 31.18
CA VAL A 20 2.85 15.57 32.20
C VAL A 20 2.60 14.85 33.52
N GLU A 21 1.34 14.67 33.91
CA GLU A 21 0.92 13.87 35.06
C GLU A 21 1.26 12.40 34.83
N SER A 22 1.06 11.82 33.65
CA SER A 22 1.48 10.45 33.34
C SER A 22 3.00 10.26 33.45
N ILE A 23 3.80 11.25 33.01
CA ILE A 23 5.25 11.24 33.19
C ILE A 23 5.65 11.41 34.66
N GLN A 24 4.99 12.31 35.41
CA GLN A 24 5.25 12.48 36.84
C GLN A 24 4.84 11.26 37.65
N GLN A 25 3.69 10.66 37.37
CA GLN A 25 3.18 9.45 38.03
C GLN A 25 4.04 8.22 37.69
N PHE A 26 4.66 8.18 36.50
CA PHE A 26 5.68 7.19 36.14
C PHE A 26 7.01 7.43 36.87
N ILE A 27 7.38 8.69 37.13
CA ILE A 27 8.57 9.07 37.92
C ILE A 27 8.35 8.82 39.42
N GLU A 28 7.14 9.00 39.92
CA GLU A 28 6.76 8.84 41.34
C GLU A 28 6.50 7.36 41.70
N ASN A 29 5.89 6.57 40.81
CA ASN A 29 5.66 5.13 41.02
C ASN A 29 6.87 4.26 40.63
N LYS A 30 8.09 4.63 41.07
CA LYS A 30 9.26 3.76 40.91
C LYS A 30 9.00 2.41 41.62
N PRO A 31 9.03 1.26 40.93
CA PRO A 31 9.48 0.06 41.60
C PRO A 31 10.95 0.27 41.96
N GLU A 32 11.36 -0.03 43.19
CA GLU A 32 12.75 -0.06 43.61
C GLU A 32 13.53 -1.06 42.73
N ILE A 33 14.05 -0.58 41.61
CA ILE A 33 14.99 -1.32 40.79
C ILE A 33 16.35 -0.71 41.10
N SER A 34 17.02 -1.31 42.07
CA SER A 34 18.44 -1.08 42.30
C SER A 34 19.21 -1.45 41.02
N PRO A 35 19.95 -0.53 40.38
CA PRO A 35 20.64 -0.81 39.13
C PRO A 35 21.90 -1.68 39.39
N PRO A 36 22.26 -2.61 38.49
CA PRO A 36 23.52 -3.32 38.61
C PRO A 36 24.68 -2.33 38.38
N LEU A 37 25.57 -2.24 39.36
CA LEU A 37 26.76 -1.40 39.34
C LEU A 37 27.77 -1.94 38.31
N THR A 38 28.12 -1.12 37.32
CA THR A 38 29.39 -1.24 36.58
C THR A 38 30.06 0.13 36.53
N ASN A 39 31.28 0.22 37.06
CA ASN A 39 32.16 1.40 37.08
C ASN A 39 31.59 2.70 37.69
N GLY A 40 30.96 2.63 38.87
CA GLY A 40 30.89 3.75 39.81
C GLY A 40 30.19 5.04 39.35
N ARG A 41 29.48 5.04 38.21
CA ARG A 41 28.61 6.14 37.78
C ARG A 41 27.24 5.60 37.45
N VAL A 42 26.21 6.18 38.07
CA VAL A 42 24.81 5.96 37.71
C VAL A 42 24.66 6.30 36.23
N ARG A 43 24.33 5.30 35.38
CA ARG A 43 23.99 5.58 33.98
C ARG A 43 22.74 6.46 33.98
N ASP A 44 22.84 7.60 33.31
CA ASP A 44 21.73 8.56 33.16
C ASP A 44 20.49 7.84 32.57
N GLY A 45 19.32 8.08 33.16
CA GLY A 45 18.06 7.47 32.72
C GLY A 45 17.74 7.77 31.25
N LEU A 46 18.21 8.91 30.72
CA LEU A 46 18.11 9.25 29.30
C LEU A 46 18.92 8.28 28.44
N VAL A 47 20.13 7.89 28.87
CA VAL A 47 21.00 6.97 28.14
C VAL A 47 20.35 5.59 28.06
N ILE A 48 19.85 5.09 29.20
CA ILE A 48 19.16 3.79 29.26
C ILE A 48 17.91 3.80 28.38
N TRP A 49 17.15 4.89 28.39
CA TRP A 49 15.97 5.04 27.54
C TRP A 49 16.32 5.07 26.05
N LEU A 50 17.33 5.85 25.65
CA LEU A 50 17.82 5.91 24.28
C LEU A 50 18.39 4.57 23.80
N GLU A 51 19.06 3.81 24.66
CA GLU A 51 19.52 2.44 24.37
C GLU A 51 18.32 1.52 24.12
N LYS A 52 17.30 1.57 24.98
CA LYS A 52 16.08 0.75 24.88
C LYS A 52 15.30 0.98 23.58
N ILE A 53 15.23 2.22 23.11
CA ILE A 53 14.56 2.56 21.85
C ILE A 53 15.50 2.50 20.63
N GLY A 54 16.74 2.06 20.81
CA GLY A 54 17.72 1.86 19.76
C GLY A 54 18.22 3.16 19.10
N LEU A 55 18.20 4.28 19.82
CA LEU A 55 18.70 5.58 19.36
C LEU A 55 20.04 5.97 19.95
N TRP A 56 20.50 5.30 21.01
CA TRP A 56 21.81 5.55 21.58
C TRP A 56 22.94 5.26 20.59
N GLY A 57 23.94 6.13 20.53
CA GLY A 57 25.12 5.97 19.66
C GLY A 57 24.89 6.22 18.16
N LYS A 58 23.67 6.54 17.73
CA LYS A 58 23.37 6.82 16.32
C LYS A 58 23.78 8.24 15.92
N ASN A 59 24.47 8.36 14.79
CA ASN A 59 24.80 9.65 14.18
C ASN A 59 23.66 10.16 13.27
N SER A 60 23.79 11.37 12.72
CA SER A 60 22.76 12.00 11.87
C SER A 60 22.37 11.20 10.63
N HIS A 61 23.25 10.36 10.09
CA HIS A 61 22.98 9.51 8.92
C HIS A 61 22.22 8.24 9.28
N GLN A 62 22.38 7.77 10.51
CA GLN A 62 21.76 6.53 11.02
C GLN A 62 20.48 6.79 11.81
N LYS A 63 20.04 8.05 11.93
CA LYS A 63 18.79 8.40 12.58
C LYS A 63 17.63 7.69 11.89
N ASN A 64 16.74 7.14 12.68
CA ASN A 64 15.48 6.57 12.23
C ASN A 64 14.41 6.77 13.32
N ILE A 65 13.15 6.56 12.94
CA ILE A 65 12.03 6.61 13.87
C ILE A 65 11.97 5.27 14.62
N PRO A 66 11.94 5.25 15.96
CA PRO A 66 11.80 4.02 16.72
C PRO A 66 10.50 3.27 16.40
N GLU A 67 10.55 1.93 16.38
CA GLU A 67 9.39 1.09 16.04
C GLU A 67 8.13 1.38 16.86
N ILE A 68 8.32 1.77 18.13
CA ILE A 68 7.21 2.08 19.04
C ILE A 68 6.34 3.23 18.50
N ILE A 69 6.93 4.20 17.78
CA ILE A 69 6.21 5.36 17.24
C ILE A 69 5.16 4.93 16.20
N PHE A 70 5.46 3.92 15.38
CA PHE A 70 4.53 3.43 14.36
C PHE A 70 3.33 2.68 14.95
N LYS A 71 3.38 2.32 16.24
CA LYS A 71 2.32 1.63 16.97
C LYS A 71 1.47 2.59 17.82
N LEU A 72 1.83 3.89 17.85
CA LEU A 72 1.11 4.89 18.61
C LEU A 72 -0.21 5.26 17.95
N GLU A 73 -1.11 5.85 18.74
CA GLU A 73 -2.36 6.41 18.24
C GLU A 73 -2.12 7.67 17.41
N ARG A 74 -3.08 8.02 16.55
CA ARG A 74 -2.98 9.15 15.62
C ARG A 74 -2.60 10.47 16.32
N SER A 75 -3.17 10.76 17.49
CA SER A 75 -2.87 11.97 18.28
C SER A 75 -1.42 12.02 18.77
N GLN A 76 -0.88 10.88 19.19
CA GLN A 76 0.50 10.75 19.65
C GLN A 76 1.50 10.82 18.50
N ILE A 77 1.16 10.23 17.35
CA ILE A 77 1.95 10.38 16.11
C ILE A 77 1.96 11.85 15.67
N ALA A 78 0.81 12.53 15.73
CA ALA A 78 0.73 13.96 15.40
C ALA A 78 1.64 14.79 16.31
N LEU A 79 1.62 14.52 17.62
CA LEU A 79 2.52 15.20 18.57
C LEU A 79 3.99 14.90 18.26
N PHE A 80 4.33 13.65 17.95
CA PHE A 80 5.69 13.27 17.56
C PHE A 80 6.15 14.04 16.30
N LEU A 81 5.33 14.04 15.25
CA LEU A 81 5.62 14.76 14.00
C LEU A 81 5.71 16.27 14.23
N ASN A 82 4.82 16.85 15.05
CA ASN A 82 4.86 18.26 15.43
C ASN A 82 6.21 18.65 16.06
N ARG A 83 6.72 17.83 16.97
CA ARG A 83 8.02 18.05 17.63
C ARG A 83 9.18 17.79 16.69
N LEU A 84 9.09 16.78 15.83
CA LEU A 84 10.11 16.47 14.83
C LEU A 84 10.25 17.59 13.80
N PHE A 85 9.14 18.14 13.29
CA PHE A 85 9.17 19.27 12.37
C PHE A 85 9.65 20.57 13.03
N ALA A 86 9.57 20.69 14.36
CA ALA A 86 10.11 21.85 15.06
C ALA A 86 11.65 21.92 14.96
N THR A 87 12.33 20.78 14.81
CA THR A 87 13.80 20.73 14.75
C THR A 87 14.31 21.08 13.35
N ASP A 88 13.87 20.35 12.33
CA ASP A 88 14.42 20.44 10.96
C ASP A 88 13.34 20.69 9.89
N GLY A 89 12.10 20.93 10.31
CA GLY A 89 10.98 21.27 9.44
C GLY A 89 10.90 22.77 9.17
N TRP A 90 10.27 23.14 8.06
CA TRP A 90 10.10 24.53 7.64
C TRP A 90 8.76 24.74 6.93
N ALA A 91 8.36 26.01 6.86
CA ALA A 91 7.11 26.45 6.28
C ALA A 91 7.36 27.81 5.60
N THR A 92 6.95 27.95 4.33
CA THR A 92 7.15 29.21 3.58
C THR A 92 6.06 29.45 2.54
N ILE A 93 5.95 30.71 2.14
CA ILE A 93 5.22 31.13 0.95
C ILE A 93 6.27 31.61 -0.05
N LEU A 94 6.34 30.98 -1.22
CA LEU A 94 7.27 31.36 -2.28
C LEU A 94 6.83 32.67 -2.94
N ALA A 95 7.75 33.31 -3.69
CA ALA A 95 7.42 34.52 -4.47
C ALA A 95 6.28 34.29 -5.49
N SER A 96 6.12 33.07 -5.97
CA SER A 96 4.97 32.62 -6.80
C SER A 96 3.64 32.53 -6.03
N SER A 97 3.64 32.89 -4.74
CA SER A 97 2.61 32.62 -3.73
C SER A 97 2.27 31.14 -3.53
N GLN A 98 3.10 30.22 -4.01
CA GLN A 98 2.94 28.81 -3.71
C GLN A 98 3.34 28.56 -2.25
N CYS A 99 2.42 27.99 -1.48
CA CYS A 99 2.69 27.56 -0.11
C CYS A 99 3.45 26.23 -0.12
N GLN A 100 4.41 26.08 0.78
CA GLN A 100 5.18 24.87 0.90
C GLN A 100 5.59 24.62 2.35
N LEU A 101 5.42 23.38 2.79
CA LEU A 101 6.00 22.85 4.02
C LEU A 101 7.06 21.83 3.64
N GLY A 102 8.05 21.63 4.50
CA GLY A 102 9.02 20.57 4.27
C GLY A 102 9.85 20.19 5.47
N TYR A 103 10.62 19.13 5.31
CA TYR A 103 11.53 18.58 6.30
C TYR A 103 12.82 18.14 5.60
N VAL A 104 13.98 18.36 6.22
CA VAL A 104 15.27 18.00 5.61
C VAL A 104 16.09 17.16 6.59
N SER A 105 16.67 16.07 6.12
CA SER A 105 17.64 15.28 6.89
C SER A 105 18.66 14.61 5.98
N VAL A 106 19.82 14.25 6.53
CA VAL A 106 20.84 13.45 5.83
C VAL A 106 20.55 11.94 5.89
N SER A 107 19.66 11.50 6.77
CA SER A 107 19.18 10.11 6.82
C SER A 107 18.01 9.94 5.85
N GLU A 108 18.19 9.11 4.82
CA GLU A 108 17.11 8.76 3.89
C GLU A 108 15.99 8.00 4.61
N GLU A 109 16.37 7.03 5.46
CA GLU A 109 15.45 6.18 6.20
C GLU A 109 14.50 7.02 7.06
N LEU A 110 15.03 8.00 7.80
CA LEU A 110 14.21 8.90 8.61
C LEU A 110 13.20 9.66 7.76
N VAL A 111 13.62 10.24 6.64
CA VAL A 111 12.71 11.06 5.81
C VAL A 111 11.64 10.20 5.16
N ARG A 112 11.97 8.98 4.73
CA ARG A 112 10.98 8.00 4.22
C ARG A 112 10.00 7.57 5.31
N GLN A 113 10.47 7.35 6.54
CA GLN A 113 9.61 7.03 7.67
C GLN A 113 8.70 8.20 8.07
N VAL A 114 9.17 9.44 7.98
CA VAL A 114 8.32 10.63 8.13
C VAL A 114 7.27 10.68 7.03
N GLN A 115 7.64 10.45 5.77
CA GLN A 115 6.70 10.37 4.65
C GLN A 115 5.61 9.30 4.91
N HIS A 116 6.01 8.11 5.34
CA HIS A 116 5.09 7.03 5.71
C HIS A 116 4.11 7.42 6.84
N LEU A 117 4.60 8.09 7.89
CA LEU A 117 3.73 8.55 8.97
C LEU A 117 2.76 9.65 8.51
N LEU A 118 3.17 10.54 7.59
CA LEU A 118 2.29 11.57 7.04
C LEU A 118 1.13 10.99 6.22
N LEU A 119 1.34 9.85 5.55
CA LEU A 119 0.26 9.16 4.83
C LEU A 119 -0.87 8.70 5.75
N ARG A 120 -0.61 8.43 7.04
CA ARG A 120 -1.68 8.12 8.03
C ARG A 120 -2.64 9.27 8.30
N PHE A 121 -2.28 10.48 7.88
CA PHE A 121 -3.10 11.68 7.93
C PHE A 121 -3.64 12.05 6.54
N GLY A 122 -3.41 11.23 5.51
CA GLY A 122 -3.74 11.57 4.12
C GLY A 122 -2.86 12.70 3.54
N ILE A 123 -1.69 12.96 4.14
CA ILE A 123 -0.79 14.05 3.72
C ILE A 123 0.22 13.49 2.72
N ILE A 124 0.13 13.94 1.47
CA ILE A 124 1.03 13.51 0.40
C ILE A 124 2.27 14.40 0.35
N ALA A 125 3.43 13.79 0.53
CA ALA A 125 4.73 14.46 0.47
C ALA A 125 5.63 13.87 -0.60
N THR A 126 6.50 14.68 -1.20
CA THR A 126 7.47 14.24 -2.20
C THR A 126 8.88 14.27 -1.64
N LEU A 127 9.64 13.22 -1.93
CA LEU A 127 11.04 13.12 -1.56
C LEU A 127 11.94 13.59 -2.70
N LYS A 128 12.94 14.43 -2.40
CA LYS A 128 13.96 14.89 -3.35
C LYS A 128 15.34 14.79 -2.75
N LYS A 129 16.31 14.33 -3.55
CA LYS A 129 17.73 14.35 -3.20
C LYS A 129 18.30 15.74 -3.49
N ARG A 130 18.95 16.36 -2.51
CA ARG A 130 19.62 17.67 -2.65
C ARG A 130 21.09 17.60 -2.26
N SER A 131 21.89 18.45 -2.89
CA SER A 131 23.30 18.66 -2.54
C SER A 131 23.45 19.98 -1.77
N ILE A 132 23.67 19.87 -0.47
CA ILE A 132 23.78 21.00 0.46
C ILE A 132 25.26 21.28 0.74
N LYS A 133 25.66 22.56 0.75
CA LYS A 133 27.01 22.97 1.15
C LYS A 133 27.12 22.87 2.68
N TYR A 134 28.08 22.09 3.16
CA TYR A 134 28.40 21.98 4.57
C TYR A 134 29.90 22.16 4.78
N LYS A 135 30.27 23.30 5.40
CA LYS A 135 31.65 23.78 5.47
C LYS A 135 32.27 23.86 4.06
N GLU A 136 33.40 23.21 3.84
CA GLU A 136 34.14 23.17 2.56
C GLU A 136 33.67 22.02 1.63
N SER A 137 32.73 21.18 2.07
CA SER A 137 32.28 19.99 1.33
C SER A 137 30.81 20.09 0.92
N ARG A 138 30.41 19.42 -0.18
CA ARG A 138 28.99 19.21 -0.49
C ARG A 138 28.54 17.89 0.12
N ARG A 139 27.40 17.91 0.81
CA ARG A 139 26.77 16.71 1.38
C ARG A 139 25.42 16.48 0.74
N THR A 140 25.11 15.21 0.55
CA THR A 140 23.79 14.79 0.11
C THR A 140 22.84 14.83 1.29
N ALA A 141 21.67 15.42 1.07
CA ALA A 141 20.55 15.40 2.01
C ALA A 141 19.25 15.08 1.26
N TRP A 142 18.27 14.64 2.02
CA TRP A 142 16.95 14.28 1.56
C TRP A 142 15.96 15.32 2.05
N GLN A 143 15.20 15.88 1.12
CA GLN A 143 14.19 16.90 1.38
C GLN A 143 12.82 16.31 1.08
N LEU A 144 11.94 16.41 2.07
CA LEU A 144 10.52 16.13 1.97
C LEU A 144 9.76 17.43 1.73
N ASP A 145 8.92 17.46 0.70
CA ASP A 145 8.14 18.61 0.26
C ASP A 145 6.64 18.30 0.30
N ILE A 146 5.88 19.08 1.07
CA ILE A 146 4.41 19.10 1.05
C ILE A 146 3.99 20.38 0.32
N THR A 147 3.43 20.22 -0.87
CA THR A 147 3.03 21.33 -1.75
C THR A 147 1.55 21.32 -2.10
N ASP A 148 0.88 20.19 -1.87
CA ASP A 148 -0.55 20.05 -2.13
C ASP A 148 -1.35 20.83 -1.08
N ALA A 149 -2.35 21.59 -1.53
CA ALA A 149 -3.09 22.50 -0.65
C ALA A 149 -3.93 21.75 0.39
N LEU A 150 -4.51 20.60 0.02
CA LEU A 150 -5.27 19.78 0.96
C LEU A 150 -4.33 19.20 2.03
N SER A 151 -3.22 18.61 1.60
CA SER A 151 -2.17 18.08 2.47
C SER A 151 -1.60 19.14 3.43
N ILE A 152 -1.38 20.37 2.96
CA ILE A 152 -0.93 21.49 3.82
C ILE A 152 -2.01 21.87 4.83
N LYS A 153 -3.29 21.96 4.42
CA LYS A 153 -4.40 22.25 5.34
C LYS A 153 -4.50 21.18 6.43
N THR A 154 -4.51 19.91 6.04
CA THR A 154 -4.55 18.78 6.98
C THR A 154 -3.34 18.78 7.91
N PHE A 155 -2.14 19.06 7.38
CA PHE A 155 -0.94 19.19 8.21
C PHE A 155 -1.10 20.29 9.26
N ILE A 156 -1.60 21.47 8.89
CA ILE A 156 -1.78 22.60 9.81
C ILE A 156 -2.83 22.27 10.88
N SER A 157 -3.95 21.67 10.49
CA SER A 157 -5.05 21.38 11.41
C SER A 157 -4.75 20.22 12.37
N GLU A 158 -4.05 19.19 11.90
CA GLU A 158 -3.87 17.95 12.68
C GLU A 158 -2.50 17.82 13.34
N ILE A 159 -1.44 18.40 12.76
CA ILE A 159 -0.05 18.20 13.22
C ILE A 159 0.54 19.53 13.70
N GLY A 160 0.60 20.53 12.81
CA GLY A 160 1.28 21.79 13.03
C GLY A 160 2.80 21.67 13.20
N ILE A 161 3.46 22.79 13.49
CA ILE A 161 4.89 22.83 13.81
C ILE A 161 5.04 23.69 15.06
N PHE A 162 5.61 23.11 16.11
CA PHE A 162 5.84 23.85 17.35
C PHE A 162 6.74 25.07 17.13
N SER A 163 6.38 26.19 17.75
CA SER A 163 7.11 27.46 17.65
C SER A 163 7.11 28.10 16.25
N LYS A 164 6.23 27.64 15.34
CA LYS A 164 6.01 28.24 14.01
C LYS A 164 4.53 28.52 13.73
N GLU A 165 3.73 28.67 14.77
CA GLU A 165 2.26 28.81 14.71
C GLU A 165 1.86 30.04 13.88
N GLU A 166 2.55 31.17 14.06
CA GLU A 166 2.27 32.40 13.29
C GLU A 166 2.56 32.23 11.79
N THR A 167 3.63 31.49 11.43
CA THR A 167 3.95 31.19 10.02
C THR A 167 2.88 30.31 9.38
N LEU A 168 2.39 29.30 10.11
CA LEU A 168 1.35 28.41 9.61
C LEU A 168 0.02 29.14 9.44
N LEU A 169 -0.33 30.04 10.35
CA LEU A 169 -1.51 30.92 10.20
C LEU A 169 -1.45 31.76 8.92
N LYS A 170 -0.28 32.34 8.59
CA LYS A 170 -0.09 33.10 7.34
C LYS A 170 -0.27 32.22 6.11
N ILE A 171 0.23 30.98 6.14
CA ILE A 171 0.05 30.01 5.06
C ILE A 171 -1.42 29.61 4.91
N GLU A 172 -2.10 29.32 6.00
CA GLU A 172 -3.52 28.96 6.00
C GLU A 172 -4.38 30.07 5.36
N GLN A 173 -4.13 31.33 5.72
CA GLN A 173 -4.78 32.50 5.12
C GLN A 173 -4.46 32.62 3.62
N ALA A 174 -3.21 32.39 3.21
CA ALA A 174 -2.81 32.42 1.80
C ALA A 174 -3.47 31.29 0.99
N LEU A 175 -3.80 30.15 1.60
CA LEU A 175 -4.49 29.03 0.97
C LEU A 175 -5.99 29.27 0.75
N MET A 176 -6.64 30.14 1.54
CA MET A 176 -8.07 30.46 1.38
C MET A 176 -8.35 31.24 0.09
N ASN A 177 -7.39 32.04 -0.38
CA ASN A 177 -7.60 33.00 -1.45
C ASN A 177 -7.24 32.49 -2.86
N LYS A 178 -6.84 31.22 -3.02
CA LYS A 178 -6.44 30.66 -4.33
C LYS A 178 -7.03 29.28 -4.59
N ARG A 179 -7.50 29.06 -5.83
CA ARG A 179 -7.73 27.71 -6.38
C ARG A 179 -6.37 27.10 -6.72
N TYR A 180 -5.96 26.07 -5.98
CA TYR A 180 -4.74 25.33 -6.27
C TYR A 180 -5.04 24.22 -7.27
N GLN A 181 -4.31 24.20 -8.38
CA GLN A 181 -4.27 23.06 -9.29
C GLN A 181 -3.08 22.20 -8.88
N THR A 182 -3.33 20.99 -8.39
CA THR A 182 -2.27 20.03 -8.14
C THR A 182 -2.15 19.08 -9.33
N ASN A 183 -0.93 18.89 -9.81
CA ASN A 183 -0.61 17.88 -10.82
C ASN A 183 -0.24 16.54 -10.15
N ARG A 184 -0.83 16.25 -8.99
CA ARG A 184 -0.58 15.05 -8.18
C ARG A 184 -1.91 14.35 -7.94
N ASP A 185 -1.86 13.05 -7.74
CA ASP A 185 -3.07 12.21 -7.65
C ASP A 185 -3.98 12.35 -8.89
N LEU A 186 -3.36 12.27 -10.06
CA LEU A 186 -4.10 12.36 -11.32
C LEU A 186 -4.65 10.98 -11.66
N ILE A 187 -5.95 10.94 -11.96
CA ILE A 187 -6.63 9.72 -12.38
C ILE A 187 -6.02 9.28 -13.72
N PRO A 188 -5.72 7.98 -13.88
CA PRO A 188 -5.17 7.42 -15.12
C PRO A 188 -5.94 7.89 -16.37
N ILE A 189 -5.22 8.12 -17.47
CA ILE A 189 -5.77 8.72 -18.69
C ILE A 189 -6.82 7.81 -19.36
N GLU A 190 -6.75 6.52 -19.07
CA GLU A 190 -7.62 5.45 -19.51
C GLU A 190 -9.06 5.69 -19.09
N ILE A 191 -9.30 6.43 -17.99
CA ILE A 191 -10.64 6.73 -17.50
C ILE A 191 -11.50 7.47 -18.53
N TRP A 192 -10.86 8.19 -19.47
CA TRP A 192 -11.58 8.84 -20.56
C TRP A 192 -12.39 7.87 -21.41
N GLN A 193 -11.96 6.62 -21.52
CA GLN A 193 -12.71 5.59 -22.27
C GLN A 193 -13.97 5.16 -21.52
N GLU A 194 -13.91 5.09 -20.20
CA GLU A 194 -15.08 4.80 -19.37
C GLU A 194 -16.09 5.96 -19.44
N ILE A 195 -15.60 7.19 -19.33
CA ILE A 195 -16.43 8.39 -19.51
C ILE A 195 -17.04 8.40 -20.91
N ALA A 196 -16.28 8.03 -21.96
CA ALA A 196 -16.77 7.94 -23.33
C ALA A 196 -17.92 6.94 -23.47
N THR A 197 -17.77 5.78 -22.83
CA THR A 197 -18.77 4.71 -22.82
C THR A 197 -20.07 5.19 -22.17
N VAL A 198 -19.98 5.85 -21.02
CA VAL A 198 -21.15 6.34 -20.27
C VAL A 198 -21.81 7.53 -20.96
N LYS A 199 -21.01 8.41 -21.57
CA LYS A 199 -21.48 9.56 -22.35
C LYS A 199 -22.31 9.15 -23.57
N GLY A 200 -22.07 7.98 -24.14
CA GLY A 200 -22.72 7.52 -25.37
C GLY A 200 -22.49 8.51 -26.51
N ASP A 201 -23.57 8.90 -27.20
CA ASP A 201 -23.52 9.78 -28.38
C ASP A 201 -23.43 11.28 -28.06
N GLU A 202 -23.56 11.69 -26.79
CA GLU A 202 -23.45 13.11 -26.40
C GLU A 202 -22.07 13.67 -26.81
N SER A 203 -21.99 14.87 -27.39
CA SER A 203 -20.69 15.45 -27.70
C SER A 203 -19.93 15.83 -26.43
N TRP A 204 -18.60 15.73 -26.46
CA TRP A 204 -17.76 16.14 -25.32
C TRP A 204 -17.96 17.59 -24.90
N GLN A 205 -18.26 18.46 -25.87
CA GLN A 205 -18.55 19.87 -25.63
C GLN A 205 -19.87 20.07 -24.86
N ASN A 206 -20.91 19.30 -25.22
CA ASN A 206 -22.20 19.35 -24.52
C ASN A 206 -22.08 18.83 -23.09
N LEU A 207 -21.39 17.70 -22.91
CA LEU A 207 -21.11 17.15 -21.58
C LEU A 207 -20.34 18.17 -20.72
N ALA A 208 -19.27 18.76 -21.25
CA ALA A 208 -18.46 19.74 -20.52
C ALA A 208 -19.25 21.00 -20.16
N LYS A 209 -20.13 21.47 -21.06
CA LYS A 209 -21.02 22.61 -20.82
C LYS A 209 -22.02 22.30 -19.71
N ARG A 210 -22.65 21.12 -19.77
CA ARG A 210 -23.62 20.64 -18.78
C ARG A 210 -22.99 20.42 -17.40
N ALA A 211 -21.74 19.97 -17.39
CA ALA A 211 -20.92 19.82 -16.19
C ALA A 211 -20.38 21.16 -15.64
N GLY A 212 -20.58 22.28 -16.34
CA GLY A 212 -20.11 23.60 -15.88
C GLY A 212 -18.60 23.79 -15.95
N ILE A 213 -17.89 23.06 -16.81
CA ILE A 213 -16.43 23.15 -16.95
C ILE A 213 -16.05 24.44 -17.71
N PRO A 214 -15.21 25.31 -17.13
CA PRO A 214 -14.67 26.47 -17.85
C PRO A 214 -13.83 26.03 -19.05
N GLY A 215 -13.98 26.67 -20.22
CA GLY A 215 -13.27 26.25 -21.43
C GLY A 215 -13.82 24.96 -22.06
N TYR A 216 -15.13 24.70 -21.93
CA TYR A 216 -15.83 23.50 -22.39
C TYR A 216 -15.64 23.13 -23.88
N SER A 217 -15.15 24.06 -24.72
CA SER A 217 -14.86 23.81 -26.14
C SER A 217 -13.67 22.88 -26.37
N ASN A 218 -12.71 22.79 -25.44
CA ASN A 218 -11.59 21.86 -25.53
C ASN A 218 -11.17 21.34 -24.16
N ILE A 219 -11.70 20.18 -23.79
CA ILE A 219 -11.39 19.56 -22.50
C ILE A 219 -10.20 18.59 -22.52
N HIS A 220 -9.48 18.46 -23.64
CA HIS A 220 -8.30 17.58 -23.79
C HIS A 220 -8.56 16.09 -23.51
N VAL A 221 -9.70 15.57 -23.96
CA VAL A 221 -10.07 14.15 -23.86
C VAL A 221 -8.95 13.25 -24.35
N GLY A 222 -8.59 12.24 -23.54
CA GLY A 222 -7.59 11.22 -23.90
C GLY A 222 -6.15 11.74 -24.07
N LYS A 223 -5.89 13.04 -23.80
CA LYS A 223 -4.56 13.65 -23.88
C LYS A 223 -4.00 14.08 -22.52
N ARG A 224 -4.87 14.34 -21.55
CA ARG A 224 -4.48 14.73 -20.18
C ARG A 224 -5.17 13.85 -19.16
N GLN A 225 -4.44 13.43 -18.14
CA GLN A 225 -5.03 12.82 -16.96
C GLN A 225 -5.99 13.80 -16.26
N LEU A 226 -6.96 13.26 -15.53
CA LEU A 226 -7.99 14.03 -14.85
C LEU A 226 -7.63 14.25 -13.38
N SER A 227 -7.85 15.46 -12.87
CA SER A 227 -7.92 15.64 -11.41
C SER A 227 -9.20 15.00 -10.87
N ARG A 228 -9.19 14.63 -9.58
CA ARG A 228 -10.38 14.12 -8.88
C ARG A 228 -11.58 15.05 -9.00
N GLU A 229 -11.38 16.36 -8.77
CA GLU A 229 -12.43 17.37 -8.89
C GLU A 229 -13.05 17.35 -10.28
N ARG A 230 -12.22 17.25 -11.33
CA ARG A 230 -12.71 17.27 -12.70
C ARG A 230 -13.42 15.97 -13.09
N LEU A 231 -12.92 14.83 -12.62
CA LEU A 231 -13.63 13.56 -12.78
C LEU A 231 -14.98 13.61 -12.07
N TRP A 232 -15.03 14.11 -10.83
CA TRP A 232 -16.27 14.29 -10.08
C TRP A 232 -17.28 15.13 -10.86
N THR A 233 -16.88 16.30 -11.35
CA THR A 233 -17.75 17.19 -12.14
C THR A 233 -18.33 16.50 -13.37
N LEU A 234 -17.52 15.73 -14.11
CA LEU A 234 -17.98 14.95 -15.27
C LEU A 234 -18.89 13.79 -14.85
N ALA A 235 -18.54 13.06 -13.79
CA ALA A 235 -19.27 11.91 -13.29
C ALA A 235 -20.63 12.28 -12.69
N THR A 236 -20.73 13.44 -12.03
CA THR A 236 -21.99 14.01 -11.55
C THR A 236 -22.87 14.43 -12.71
N ALA A 237 -22.31 15.06 -13.74
CA ALA A 237 -23.09 15.36 -14.95
C ALA A 237 -23.59 14.06 -15.60
N LEU A 238 -22.77 13.02 -15.70
CA LEU A 238 -23.19 11.74 -16.26
C LEU A 238 -24.10 10.90 -15.36
N ASP A 239 -24.40 11.36 -14.13
CA ASP A 239 -25.11 10.61 -13.10
C ASP A 239 -24.56 9.18 -12.92
N ASN A 240 -23.23 9.05 -12.95
CA ASN A 240 -22.55 7.76 -12.91
C ASN A 240 -21.90 7.52 -11.55
N LEU A 241 -22.57 6.72 -10.73
CA LEU A 241 -22.11 6.41 -9.37
C LEU A 241 -20.69 5.78 -9.31
N PRO A 242 -20.31 4.81 -10.18
CA PRO A 242 -18.95 4.27 -10.16
C PRO A 242 -17.86 5.33 -10.40
N LEU A 243 -18.03 6.23 -11.38
CA LEU A 243 -17.07 7.30 -11.65
C LEU A 243 -17.05 8.34 -10.52
N GLN A 244 -18.19 8.60 -9.87
CA GLN A 244 -18.26 9.45 -8.69
C GLN A 244 -17.47 8.84 -7.52
N GLN A 245 -17.66 7.54 -7.27
CA GLN A 245 -16.92 6.80 -6.23
C GLN A 245 -15.41 6.80 -6.50
N LEU A 246 -15.00 6.63 -7.76
CA LEU A 246 -13.58 6.71 -8.13
C LEU A 246 -12.99 8.09 -7.84
N ALA A 247 -13.73 9.16 -8.16
CA ALA A 247 -13.30 10.52 -7.91
C ALA A 247 -13.13 10.83 -6.41
N THR A 248 -13.97 10.27 -5.55
CA THR A 248 -13.93 10.46 -4.08
C THR A 248 -13.14 9.39 -3.33
N SER A 249 -12.51 8.44 -4.04
CA SER A 249 -11.74 7.36 -3.43
C SER A 249 -10.56 7.89 -2.61
N GLU A 250 -10.26 7.21 -1.50
CA GLU A 250 -9.09 7.48 -0.65
C GLU A 250 -7.77 6.90 -1.23
N ILE A 251 -7.85 6.13 -2.33
CA ILE A 251 -6.69 5.52 -2.98
C ILE A 251 -5.97 6.57 -3.83
N TYR A 252 -4.74 6.91 -3.46
CA TYR A 252 -3.86 7.81 -4.23
C TYR A 252 -3.25 7.10 -5.44
N TRP A 253 -3.38 7.69 -6.63
CA TRP A 253 -2.74 7.19 -7.85
C TRP A 253 -1.35 7.78 -8.03
N ASP A 254 -0.34 6.92 -8.18
CA ASP A 254 1.05 7.31 -8.43
C ASP A 254 1.64 6.58 -9.63
N GLU A 255 2.64 7.18 -10.27
CA GLU A 255 3.33 6.63 -11.43
C GLU A 255 4.52 5.75 -11.01
N ILE A 256 4.64 4.57 -11.62
CA ILE A 256 5.84 3.74 -11.46
C ILE A 256 6.96 4.32 -12.33
N VAL A 257 7.92 5.00 -11.69
CA VAL A 257 9.05 5.65 -12.38
C VAL A 257 10.19 4.70 -12.73
N SER A 258 10.35 3.59 -12.01
CA SER A 258 11.44 2.63 -12.20
C SER A 258 11.12 1.28 -11.57
N ILE A 259 11.66 0.21 -12.15
CA ILE A 259 11.62 -1.15 -11.59
C ILE A 259 13.05 -1.68 -11.60
N GLU A 260 13.60 -1.98 -10.43
CA GLU A 260 15.01 -2.37 -10.24
C GLU A 260 15.12 -3.73 -9.55
N PHE A 261 16.06 -4.57 -9.99
CA PHE A 261 16.34 -5.85 -9.32
C PHE A 261 17.23 -5.64 -8.09
N VAL A 262 16.75 -6.04 -6.91
CA VAL A 262 17.42 -5.84 -5.61
C VAL A 262 18.06 -7.10 -5.04
N GLY A 263 18.20 -8.14 -5.87
CA GLY A 263 18.66 -9.47 -5.46
C GLY A 263 17.55 -10.34 -4.87
N GLU A 264 17.89 -11.60 -4.56
CA GLU A 264 16.97 -12.50 -3.87
C GLU A 264 16.83 -12.10 -2.39
N LYS A 265 15.59 -11.96 -1.93
CA LYS A 265 15.25 -11.56 -0.56
C LYS A 265 14.18 -12.48 -0.01
N GLN A 266 14.22 -12.73 1.29
CA GLN A 266 13.09 -13.33 1.99
C GLN A 266 11.89 -12.39 1.89
N VAL A 267 10.78 -12.87 1.35
CA VAL A 267 9.51 -12.13 1.25
C VAL A 267 8.46 -12.71 2.20
N TYR A 268 7.47 -11.89 2.51
CA TYR A 268 6.29 -12.25 3.29
C TYR A 268 5.05 -11.82 2.52
N ASP A 269 3.96 -12.55 2.71
CA ASP A 269 2.65 -12.24 2.12
C ASP A 269 1.56 -12.35 3.20
N LEU A 270 0.47 -11.59 3.06
CA LEU A 270 -0.64 -11.53 4.03
C LEU A 270 -1.95 -11.90 3.36
N THR A 271 -2.66 -12.92 3.86
CA THR A 271 -4.01 -13.22 3.37
C THR A 271 -5.05 -12.43 4.14
N ILE A 272 -5.72 -11.50 3.47
CA ILE A 272 -6.84 -10.71 4.00
C ILE A 272 -8.16 -11.34 3.52
N PRO A 273 -9.06 -11.76 4.44
CA PRO A 273 -10.39 -12.23 4.06
C PRO A 273 -11.17 -11.19 3.24
N GLU A 274 -12.01 -11.65 2.33
CA GLU A 274 -12.93 -10.87 1.48
C GLU A 274 -12.24 -10.01 0.40
N THR A 275 -11.23 -9.22 0.75
CA THR A 275 -10.61 -8.26 -0.17
C THR A 275 -9.39 -8.82 -0.88
N HIS A 276 -8.74 -9.85 -0.32
CA HIS A 276 -7.52 -10.49 -0.82
C HIS A 276 -6.39 -9.49 -1.13
N ASN A 277 -6.44 -8.31 -0.51
CA ASN A 277 -5.45 -7.25 -0.67
C ASN A 277 -5.09 -6.59 0.65
N PHE A 278 -3.85 -6.11 0.76
CA PHE A 278 -3.34 -5.36 1.92
C PHE A 278 -2.38 -4.26 1.48
N VAL A 279 -2.16 -3.28 2.36
CA VAL A 279 -1.17 -2.23 2.13
C VAL A 279 0.18 -2.66 2.71
N ALA A 280 1.22 -2.69 1.87
CA ALA A 280 2.60 -2.89 2.27
C ALA A 280 3.50 -1.85 1.60
N ASN A 281 4.40 -1.24 2.38
CA ASN A 281 5.27 -0.15 1.93
C ASN A 281 4.48 0.92 1.14
N ASP A 282 3.31 1.32 1.67
CA ASP A 282 2.44 2.35 1.10
C ASP A 282 1.76 1.98 -0.23
N ILE A 283 1.78 0.71 -0.63
CA ILE A 283 1.16 0.21 -1.88
C ILE A 283 0.19 -0.94 -1.57
N CYS A 284 -0.90 -1.05 -2.33
CA CYS A 284 -1.84 -2.19 -2.27
C CYS A 284 -1.27 -3.44 -2.98
N VAL A 285 -1.28 -4.61 -2.33
CA VAL A 285 -0.72 -5.91 -2.78
C VAL A 285 -1.83 -6.99 -2.81
N HIS A 286 -1.77 -8.02 -3.68
CA HIS A 286 -2.79 -9.10 -3.81
C HIS A 286 -2.20 -10.52 -4.03
N ASN A 287 -2.66 -11.52 -3.26
CA ASN A 287 -2.02 -12.86 -3.11
C ASN A 287 -2.13 -13.80 -4.32
N THR A 288 -3.34 -13.99 -4.87
CA THR A 288 -3.53 -14.82 -6.08
C THR A 288 -2.70 -14.30 -7.26
N SER A 289 -2.65 -12.97 -7.42
CA SER A 289 -1.82 -12.34 -8.46
C SER A 289 -0.33 -12.62 -8.27
N PHE A 290 0.16 -12.69 -7.02
CA PHE A 290 1.53 -13.07 -6.73
C PHE A 290 1.84 -14.53 -7.10
N ALA A 291 1.02 -15.49 -6.63
CA ALA A 291 1.24 -16.91 -6.90
C ALA A 291 1.16 -17.24 -8.39
N VAL A 292 0.13 -16.70 -9.07
CA VAL A 292 -0.08 -16.88 -10.51
C VAL A 292 1.05 -16.20 -11.30
N GLY A 293 1.52 -15.03 -10.85
CA GLY A 293 2.67 -14.33 -11.44
C GLY A 293 3.97 -15.13 -11.31
N LEU A 294 4.21 -15.82 -10.20
CA LEU A 294 5.36 -16.71 -10.03
C LEU A 294 5.30 -17.87 -11.04
N GLY A 295 4.16 -18.56 -11.13
CA GLY A 295 3.94 -19.64 -12.09
C GLY A 295 4.15 -19.16 -13.53
N HIS A 296 3.59 -18.00 -13.89
CA HIS A 296 3.78 -17.38 -15.20
C HIS A 296 5.25 -17.13 -15.52
N ASN A 297 6.01 -16.54 -14.60
CA ASN A 297 7.44 -16.24 -14.83
C ASN A 297 8.29 -17.51 -14.98
N ILE A 298 8.00 -18.57 -14.21
CA ILE A 298 8.68 -19.86 -14.37
C ILE A 298 8.35 -20.48 -15.73
N ALA A 299 7.08 -20.51 -16.11
CA ALA A 299 6.65 -21.01 -17.42
C ALA A 299 7.28 -20.23 -18.57
N LYS A 300 7.40 -18.90 -18.45
CA LYS A 300 7.95 -18.03 -19.48
C LYS A 300 9.48 -18.12 -19.57
N GLY A 301 10.17 -18.02 -18.45
CA GLY A 301 11.64 -17.96 -18.40
C GLY A 301 12.32 -19.32 -18.48
N GLN A 302 11.76 -20.35 -17.84
CA GLN A 302 12.36 -21.69 -17.77
C GLN A 302 11.67 -22.70 -18.71
N LYS A 303 10.55 -22.32 -19.34
CA LYS A 303 9.74 -23.20 -20.21
C LYS A 303 9.32 -24.50 -19.52
N LEU A 304 9.18 -24.48 -18.20
CA LEU A 304 8.74 -25.62 -17.41
C LEU A 304 7.22 -25.63 -17.24
N PRO A 305 6.56 -26.80 -17.30
CA PRO A 305 5.12 -26.90 -17.13
C PRO A 305 4.66 -26.53 -15.72
N ILE A 306 3.55 -25.80 -15.61
CA ILE A 306 2.99 -25.33 -14.34
C ILE A 306 1.57 -25.85 -14.22
N ALA A 307 1.26 -26.55 -13.13
CA ALA A 307 -0.10 -26.94 -12.79
C ALA A 307 -0.68 -25.95 -11.78
N ILE A 308 -1.87 -25.41 -12.05
CA ILE A 308 -2.59 -24.51 -11.16
C ILE A 308 -3.94 -25.15 -10.84
N PHE A 309 -4.13 -25.54 -9.58
CA PHE A 309 -5.41 -26.01 -9.06
C PHE A 309 -6.11 -24.85 -8.36
N SER A 310 -7.12 -24.30 -9.03
CA SER A 310 -7.90 -23.15 -8.56
C SER A 310 -9.23 -23.62 -8.01
N LEU A 311 -9.35 -23.60 -6.69
CA LEU A 311 -10.50 -24.07 -5.95
C LEU A 311 -11.53 -22.95 -5.71
N GLU A 312 -11.11 -21.68 -5.78
CA GLU A 312 -11.97 -20.51 -5.59
C GLU A 312 -12.32 -19.80 -6.90
N MET A 313 -11.31 -19.56 -7.73
CA MET A 313 -11.45 -18.80 -8.97
C MET A 313 -11.66 -19.72 -10.17
N SER A 314 -12.46 -19.29 -11.14
CA SER A 314 -12.58 -20.04 -12.40
C SER A 314 -11.32 -19.88 -13.26
N LYS A 315 -11.08 -20.84 -14.16
CA LYS A 315 -9.99 -20.77 -15.14
C LYS A 315 -10.02 -19.49 -15.97
N GLY A 316 -11.23 -19.01 -16.29
CA GLY A 316 -11.42 -17.77 -17.05
C GLY A 316 -10.97 -16.54 -16.28
N GLN A 317 -11.26 -16.48 -14.97
CA GLN A 317 -10.81 -15.36 -14.14
C GLN A 317 -9.29 -15.35 -13.95
N LEU A 318 -8.65 -16.53 -13.83
CA LEU A 318 -7.20 -16.64 -13.77
C LEU A 318 -6.51 -16.30 -15.09
N ALA A 319 -7.02 -16.83 -16.21
CA ALA A 319 -6.53 -16.51 -17.54
C ALA A 319 -6.63 -15.00 -17.82
N GLN A 320 -7.71 -14.36 -17.38
CA GLN A 320 -7.89 -12.92 -17.50
C GLN A 320 -6.86 -12.12 -16.69
N ARG A 321 -6.49 -12.58 -15.49
CA ARG A 321 -5.42 -11.95 -14.69
C ARG A 321 -4.06 -12.08 -15.37
N LEU A 322 -3.74 -13.27 -15.89
CA LEU A 322 -2.52 -13.50 -16.68
C LEU A 322 -2.47 -12.60 -17.91
N LEU A 323 -3.58 -12.50 -18.64
CA LEU A 323 -3.69 -11.67 -19.83
C LEU A 323 -3.55 -10.18 -19.50
N SER A 324 -4.20 -9.72 -18.43
CA SER A 324 -4.06 -8.36 -17.92
C SER A 324 -2.60 -8.02 -17.57
N SER A 325 -1.92 -8.94 -16.89
CA SER A 325 -0.51 -8.78 -16.51
C SER A 325 0.43 -8.76 -17.71
N GLU A 326 0.23 -9.66 -18.69
CA GLU A 326 1.09 -9.75 -19.89
C GLU A 326 0.85 -8.58 -20.84
N ALA A 327 -0.41 -8.21 -21.08
CA ALA A 327 -0.78 -7.11 -21.96
C ALA A 327 -0.56 -5.72 -21.34
N LYS A 328 -0.35 -5.65 -20.02
CA LYS A 328 -0.30 -4.41 -19.22
C LYS A 328 -1.58 -3.56 -19.37
N ILE A 329 -2.73 -4.24 -19.45
CA ILE A 329 -4.05 -3.62 -19.54
C ILE A 329 -4.83 -3.98 -18.29
N GLU A 330 -5.57 -3.03 -17.73
CA GLU A 330 -6.39 -3.25 -16.53
C GLU A 330 -7.39 -4.41 -16.69
N SER A 331 -7.46 -5.27 -15.67
CA SER A 331 -8.28 -6.49 -15.71
C SER A 331 -9.77 -6.19 -15.94
N ASN A 332 -10.33 -5.13 -15.34
CA ASN A 332 -11.74 -4.75 -15.50
C ASN A 332 -12.07 -4.30 -16.93
N ARG A 333 -11.12 -3.66 -17.61
CA ARG A 333 -11.28 -3.21 -19.00
C ARG A 333 -11.30 -4.39 -19.96
N ILE A 334 -10.43 -5.39 -19.74
CA ILE A 334 -10.49 -6.68 -20.45
C ILE A 334 -11.82 -7.39 -20.17
N ARG A 335 -12.30 -7.38 -18.91
CA ARG A 335 -13.56 -8.06 -18.51
C ARG A 335 -14.76 -7.52 -19.25
N SER A 336 -14.81 -6.20 -19.36
CA SER A 336 -15.93 -5.44 -19.91
C SER A 336 -15.83 -5.28 -21.44
N GLY A 337 -14.77 -5.79 -22.07
CA GLY A 337 -14.51 -5.63 -23.50
C GLY A 337 -14.15 -4.18 -23.90
N ARG A 338 -13.84 -3.31 -22.95
CA ARG A 338 -13.50 -1.89 -23.18
C ARG A 338 -12.03 -1.74 -23.55
N ILE A 339 -11.66 -2.28 -24.70
CA ILE A 339 -10.30 -2.29 -25.24
C ILE A 339 -10.21 -1.28 -26.39
N SER A 340 -9.27 -0.33 -26.29
CA SER A 340 -9.06 0.65 -27.35
C SER A 340 -8.38 0.04 -28.57
N GLN A 341 -8.52 0.69 -29.73
CA GLN A 341 -7.94 0.21 -30.99
C GLN A 341 -6.42 0.01 -30.93
N SER A 342 -5.71 0.84 -30.16
CA SER A 342 -4.26 0.73 -29.94
C SER A 342 -3.85 -0.40 -28.97
N GLU A 343 -4.77 -0.88 -28.14
CA GLU A 343 -4.50 -1.95 -27.16
C GLU A 343 -4.77 -3.34 -27.75
N TRP A 344 -5.46 -3.44 -28.88
CA TRP A 344 -5.73 -4.72 -29.54
C TRP A 344 -4.47 -5.45 -30.00
N GLU A 345 -3.48 -4.72 -30.50
CA GLU A 345 -2.20 -5.30 -30.91
C GLU A 345 -1.41 -5.85 -29.69
N PRO A 346 -1.16 -5.08 -28.60
CA PRO A 346 -0.60 -5.59 -27.35
C PRO A 346 -1.37 -6.78 -26.77
N LEU A 347 -2.70 -6.72 -26.80
CA LEU A 347 -3.54 -7.80 -26.30
C LEU A 347 -3.39 -9.08 -27.14
N THR A 348 -3.36 -8.95 -28.46
CA THR A 348 -3.18 -10.10 -29.36
C THR A 348 -1.79 -10.72 -29.18
N MET A 349 -0.74 -9.90 -29.04
CA MET A 349 0.60 -10.38 -28.73
C MET A 349 0.65 -11.10 -27.38
N ALA A 350 -0.03 -10.56 -26.36
CA ALA A 350 -0.12 -11.20 -25.04
C ALA A 350 -0.87 -12.54 -25.09
N ILE A 351 -1.96 -12.64 -25.86
CA ILE A 351 -2.69 -13.90 -26.08
C ILE A 351 -1.76 -14.93 -26.71
N SER A 352 -1.05 -14.57 -27.79
CA SER A 352 -0.11 -15.48 -28.46
C SER A 352 1.02 -15.92 -27.52
N SER A 353 1.64 -14.97 -26.79
CA SER A 353 2.68 -15.24 -25.79
C SER A 353 2.20 -16.22 -24.72
N LEU A 354 1.00 -16.00 -24.17
CA LEU A 354 0.42 -16.85 -23.13
C LEU A 354 0.01 -18.23 -23.65
N ALA A 355 -0.48 -18.33 -24.89
CA ALA A 355 -0.89 -19.60 -25.50
C ALA A 355 0.30 -20.56 -25.70
N GLU A 356 1.52 -20.04 -25.85
CA GLU A 356 2.74 -20.83 -25.93
C GLU A 356 3.28 -21.28 -24.56
N LEU A 357 2.77 -20.74 -23.45
CA LEU A 357 3.26 -21.10 -22.13
C LEU A 357 2.65 -22.42 -21.66
N PRO A 358 3.44 -23.33 -21.06
CA PRO A 358 2.95 -24.59 -20.55
C PRO A 358 2.27 -24.42 -19.18
N ILE A 359 1.21 -23.60 -19.11
CA ILE A 359 0.42 -23.34 -17.90
C ILE A 359 -0.91 -24.08 -18.00
N PHE A 360 -1.18 -24.95 -17.04
CA PHE A 360 -2.35 -25.81 -17.00
C PHE A 360 -3.20 -25.42 -15.79
N ILE A 361 -4.43 -24.96 -16.03
CA ILE A 361 -5.34 -24.51 -14.98
C ILE A 361 -6.48 -25.52 -14.85
N ASP A 362 -6.67 -26.02 -13.64
CA ASP A 362 -7.79 -26.87 -13.26
C ASP A 362 -8.66 -26.14 -12.24
N ASP A 363 -9.90 -25.84 -12.62
CA ASP A 363 -10.90 -25.18 -11.79
C ASP A 363 -12.00 -26.13 -11.32
N THR A 364 -11.69 -27.43 -11.17
CA THR A 364 -12.65 -28.42 -10.67
C THR A 364 -13.00 -28.10 -9.22
N PRO A 365 -14.27 -27.80 -8.89
CA PRO A 365 -14.69 -27.51 -7.52
C PRO A 365 -14.56 -28.77 -6.64
N ASN A 366 -14.24 -28.59 -5.36
CA ASN A 366 -14.15 -29.65 -4.35
C ASN A 366 -13.22 -30.83 -4.73
N ILE A 367 -12.19 -30.59 -5.53
CA ILE A 367 -11.25 -31.65 -5.95
C ILE A 367 -10.53 -32.26 -4.75
N THR A 368 -10.46 -33.60 -4.74
CA THR A 368 -9.72 -34.32 -3.70
C THR A 368 -8.21 -34.31 -3.98
N VAL A 369 -7.38 -34.50 -2.95
CA VAL A 369 -5.91 -34.60 -3.14
C VAL A 369 -5.54 -35.77 -4.05
N THR A 370 -6.31 -36.85 -4.03
CA THR A 370 -6.09 -38.04 -4.88
C THR A 370 -6.34 -37.73 -6.35
N GLU A 371 -7.41 -37.00 -6.67
CA GLU A 371 -7.70 -36.55 -8.04
C GLU A 371 -6.65 -35.55 -8.53
N MET A 372 -6.29 -34.58 -7.68
CA MET A 372 -5.21 -33.62 -7.95
C MET A 372 -3.90 -34.36 -8.29
N ARG A 373 -3.56 -35.39 -7.51
CA ARG A 373 -2.38 -36.24 -7.75
C ARG A 373 -2.45 -36.96 -9.09
N SER A 374 -3.60 -37.54 -9.43
CA SER A 374 -3.81 -38.23 -10.71
C SER A 374 -3.62 -37.28 -11.89
N LYS A 375 -4.22 -36.08 -11.82
CA LYS A 375 -4.09 -35.04 -12.85
C LYS A 375 -2.65 -34.53 -12.98
N ALA A 376 -1.97 -34.25 -11.87
CA ALA A 376 -0.58 -33.81 -11.88
C ALA A 376 0.38 -34.87 -12.44
N ARG A 377 0.17 -36.15 -12.10
CA ARG A 377 0.93 -37.27 -12.69
C ARG A 377 0.75 -37.39 -14.20
N ARG A 378 -0.51 -37.29 -14.64
CA ARG A 378 -0.84 -37.33 -16.06
C ARG A 378 -0.15 -36.19 -16.80
N LEU A 379 -0.26 -34.97 -16.27
CA LEU A 379 0.37 -33.79 -16.85
C LEU A 379 1.90 -33.92 -16.92
N GLN A 380 2.55 -34.38 -15.86
CA GLN A 380 3.98 -34.62 -15.87
C GLN A 380 4.37 -35.63 -16.97
N THR A 381 3.57 -36.70 -17.14
CA THR A 381 3.82 -37.72 -18.18
C THR A 381 3.64 -37.16 -19.59
N GLU A 382 2.56 -36.41 -19.83
CA GLU A 382 2.27 -35.78 -21.12
C GLU A 382 3.35 -34.74 -21.52
N ASN A 383 4.00 -34.13 -20.52
CA ASN A 383 5.04 -33.11 -20.71
C ASN A 383 6.48 -33.65 -20.54
N GLY A 384 6.72 -34.92 -20.85
CA GLY A 384 8.08 -35.49 -20.92
C GLY A 384 8.72 -35.79 -19.56
N GLY A 385 7.91 -36.02 -18.53
CA GLY A 385 8.35 -36.40 -17.18
C GLY A 385 8.70 -35.22 -16.27
N VAL A 386 8.52 -33.98 -16.71
CA VAL A 386 8.92 -32.79 -15.96
C VAL A 386 7.71 -31.91 -15.64
N LEU A 387 7.66 -31.44 -14.40
CA LEU A 387 6.72 -30.43 -13.93
C LEU A 387 7.54 -29.40 -13.14
N GLY A 388 7.37 -28.12 -13.43
CA GLY A 388 8.13 -27.04 -12.80
C GLY A 388 7.55 -26.61 -11.46
N LEU A 389 6.21 -26.60 -11.33
CA LEU A 389 5.52 -26.15 -10.13
C LEU A 389 4.08 -26.66 -10.10
N ILE A 390 3.60 -26.95 -8.90
CA ILE A 390 2.17 -27.09 -8.60
C ILE A 390 1.74 -25.93 -7.71
N LEU A 391 0.77 -25.15 -8.17
CA LEU A 391 0.08 -24.09 -7.42
C LEU A 391 -1.31 -24.57 -6.99
N ILE A 392 -1.69 -24.28 -5.74
CA ILE A 392 -3.01 -24.62 -5.21
C ILE A 392 -3.61 -23.36 -4.56
N ASP A 393 -4.76 -22.90 -5.05
CA ASP A 393 -5.46 -21.68 -4.58
C ASP A 393 -6.93 -21.99 -4.26
N TYR A 394 -7.37 -22.21 -3.02
CA TYR A 394 -6.66 -22.25 -1.74
C TYR A 394 -7.06 -23.50 -0.93
N LEU A 395 -6.18 -23.98 -0.05
CA LEU A 395 -6.26 -25.29 0.61
C LEU A 395 -7.55 -25.59 1.37
N GLN A 396 -8.21 -24.56 1.91
CA GLN A 396 -9.41 -24.73 2.72
C GLN A 396 -10.65 -25.13 1.89
N LEU A 397 -10.62 -25.11 0.57
CA LEU A 397 -11.74 -25.64 -0.24
C LEU A 397 -11.58 -27.12 -0.61
N MET A 398 -10.54 -27.79 -0.11
CA MET A 398 -10.36 -29.22 -0.32
C MET A 398 -11.20 -30.04 0.67
N GLU A 399 -12.01 -30.96 0.15
CA GLU A 399 -12.81 -31.86 0.98
C GLU A 399 -11.98 -32.98 1.61
N GLY A 400 -12.33 -33.31 2.84
CA GLY A 400 -11.70 -34.36 3.60
C GLY A 400 -12.53 -35.02 4.70
N GLY A 401 -13.85 -35.08 4.59
CA GLY A 401 -14.67 -36.13 5.22
C GLY A 401 -14.54 -36.35 6.74
N SER A 402 -14.09 -35.37 7.53
CA SER A 402 -14.02 -35.49 9.01
C SER A 402 -14.53 -34.25 9.71
N ASP A 403 -15.23 -34.41 10.85
CA ASP A 403 -15.78 -33.32 11.68
C ASP A 403 -14.73 -32.40 12.32
N ASN A 404 -13.44 -32.75 12.25
CA ASN A 404 -12.36 -31.98 12.85
C ASN A 404 -11.43 -31.37 11.79
N ARG A 405 -11.70 -30.11 11.46
CA ARG A 405 -11.00 -29.32 10.44
C ARG A 405 -9.47 -29.31 10.59
N VAL A 406 -8.97 -29.34 11.82
CA VAL A 406 -7.53 -29.39 12.12
C VAL A 406 -6.91 -30.71 11.64
N GLN A 407 -7.59 -31.83 11.89
CA GLN A 407 -7.12 -33.15 11.44
C GLN A 407 -7.20 -33.29 9.93
N GLU A 408 -8.24 -32.71 9.33
CA GLU A 408 -8.44 -32.66 7.89
C GLU A 408 -7.31 -31.90 7.19
N LEU A 409 -7.00 -30.68 7.63
CA LEU A 409 -5.92 -29.88 7.07
C LEU A 409 -4.56 -30.57 7.27
N SER A 410 -4.33 -31.17 8.44
CA SER A 410 -3.13 -31.96 8.72
C SER A 410 -3.00 -33.20 7.82
N ARG A 411 -4.12 -33.77 7.34
CA ARG A 411 -4.12 -34.88 6.37
C ARG A 411 -3.85 -34.35 4.96
N ILE A 412 -4.45 -33.23 4.58
CA ILE A 412 -4.24 -32.56 3.29
C ILE A 412 -2.76 -32.18 3.14
N THR A 413 -2.17 -31.47 4.09
CA THR A 413 -0.76 -31.03 4.04
C THR A 413 0.21 -32.21 3.94
N ARG A 414 -0.01 -33.29 4.70
CA ARG A 414 0.77 -34.54 4.58
C ARG A 414 0.63 -35.17 3.20
N SER A 415 -0.58 -35.16 2.64
CA SER A 415 -0.86 -35.75 1.32
C SER A 415 -0.23 -34.94 0.18
N LEU A 416 -0.20 -33.60 0.32
CA LEU A 416 0.50 -32.68 -0.59
C LEU A 416 2.02 -32.80 -0.48
N LYS A 417 2.56 -33.00 0.73
CA LYS A 417 3.98 -33.34 0.91
C LYS A 417 4.32 -34.67 0.23
N GLY A 418 3.42 -35.64 0.31
CA GLY A 418 3.51 -36.90 -0.44
C GLY A 418 3.57 -36.65 -1.95
N LEU A 419 2.61 -35.88 -2.48
CA LEU A 419 2.56 -35.47 -3.89
C LEU A 419 3.86 -34.80 -4.36
N ALA A 420 4.37 -33.83 -3.59
CA ALA A 420 5.60 -33.11 -3.91
C ALA A 420 6.80 -34.05 -4.04
N ARG A 421 6.94 -35.00 -3.10
CA ARG A 421 8.03 -35.98 -3.10
C ARG A 421 7.90 -37.01 -4.21
N GLU A 422 6.68 -37.48 -4.44
CA GLU A 422 6.34 -38.50 -5.43
C GLU A 422 6.60 -38.01 -6.86
N LEU A 423 6.25 -36.76 -7.16
CA LEU A 423 6.45 -36.15 -8.47
C LEU A 423 7.79 -35.39 -8.59
N ASN A 424 8.53 -35.26 -7.49
CA ASN A 424 9.74 -34.45 -7.40
C ASN A 424 9.54 -33.02 -7.94
N VAL A 425 8.47 -32.37 -7.48
CA VAL A 425 8.06 -31.04 -7.93
C VAL A 425 7.80 -30.13 -6.73
N PRO A 426 8.21 -28.85 -6.77
CA PRO A 426 7.79 -27.90 -5.75
C PRO A 426 6.26 -27.71 -5.77
N VAL A 427 5.66 -27.67 -4.59
CA VAL A 427 4.23 -27.41 -4.40
C VAL A 427 4.08 -26.16 -3.56
N ILE A 428 3.40 -25.16 -4.09
CA ILE A 428 3.00 -23.95 -3.34
C ILE A 428 1.49 -24.04 -3.17
N ALA A 429 1.08 -23.94 -1.92
CA ALA A 429 -0.33 -23.99 -1.55
C ALA A 429 -0.69 -22.73 -0.78
N LEU A 430 -1.69 -22.01 -1.26
CA LEU A 430 -2.21 -20.83 -0.61
C LEU A 430 -3.12 -21.26 0.54
N SER A 431 -2.93 -20.63 1.70
CA SER A 431 -3.65 -20.93 2.92
C SER A 431 -4.17 -19.63 3.54
N GLN A 432 -5.42 -19.66 3.96
CA GLN A 432 -6.04 -18.61 4.76
C GLN A 432 -5.62 -18.74 6.23
N LEU A 433 -5.39 -17.61 6.90
CA LEU A 433 -5.09 -17.59 8.33
C LEU A 433 -6.37 -17.69 9.15
N SER A 434 -6.27 -18.19 10.38
CA SER A 434 -7.37 -18.13 11.34
C SER A 434 -7.78 -16.68 11.65
N ARG A 435 -9.10 -16.45 11.81
CA ARG A 435 -9.69 -15.15 12.19
C ARG A 435 -9.21 -14.65 13.57
N SER A 436 -8.61 -15.53 14.38
CA SER A 436 -8.03 -15.16 15.69
C SER A 436 -6.90 -14.15 15.60
N VAL A 437 -6.30 -13.93 14.41
CA VAL A 437 -5.28 -12.88 14.22
C VAL A 437 -5.85 -11.47 14.35
N GLU A 438 -7.14 -11.29 14.04
CA GLU A 438 -7.79 -9.97 14.00
C GLU A 438 -8.07 -9.42 15.39
N SER A 439 -8.30 -10.31 16.37
CA SER A 439 -8.57 -9.96 17.76
C SER A 439 -7.30 -9.65 18.57
N ARG A 440 -6.11 -9.87 18.00
CA ARG A 440 -4.84 -9.56 18.65
C ARG A 440 -4.49 -8.08 18.47
N THR A 441 -3.97 -7.47 19.53
CA THR A 441 -3.36 -6.13 19.49
C THR A 441 -2.21 -6.06 18.49
N ASN A 442 -1.43 -7.14 18.37
CA ASN A 442 -0.45 -7.32 17.31
C ASN A 442 -1.01 -8.25 16.25
N LYS A 443 -1.37 -7.70 15.08
CA LYS A 443 -1.94 -8.44 13.94
C LYS A 443 -0.88 -9.11 13.04
N ARG A 444 0.40 -9.11 13.45
CA ARG A 444 1.44 -9.83 12.72
C ARG A 444 1.13 -11.33 12.72
N PRO A 445 1.11 -11.98 11.53
CA PRO A 445 0.95 -13.43 11.46
C PRO A 445 2.09 -14.15 12.19
N MET A 446 1.73 -15.22 12.87
CA MET A 446 2.58 -16.14 13.58
C MET A 446 2.28 -17.55 13.07
N LEU A 447 3.22 -18.49 13.25
CA LEU A 447 3.00 -19.90 12.87
C LEU A 447 1.77 -20.49 13.57
N SER A 448 1.42 -19.97 14.75
CA SER A 448 0.21 -20.33 15.49
C SER A 448 -1.10 -19.83 14.86
N ASP A 449 -1.08 -18.99 13.82
CA ASP A 449 -2.28 -18.60 13.07
C ASP A 449 -2.57 -19.56 11.91
N LEU A 450 -1.57 -20.37 11.52
CA LEU A 450 -1.70 -21.51 10.61
C LEU A 450 -2.17 -22.78 11.34
N ARG A 451 -2.42 -22.69 12.66
CA ARG A 451 -2.49 -23.81 13.64
C ARG A 451 -3.73 -24.70 13.54
N GLU A 452 -4.40 -24.68 12.39
CA GLU A 452 -5.13 -25.86 11.93
C GLU A 452 -4.18 -26.91 11.31
N SER A 453 -2.88 -26.63 11.17
CA SER A 453 -1.88 -27.47 10.48
C SER A 453 -0.63 -27.84 11.32
N GLY A 454 -0.79 -28.04 12.63
CA GLY A 454 0.30 -28.44 13.54
C GLY A 454 1.05 -29.69 13.14
#